data_AF-A0A914RVG5-F1
#
_entry.id   AF-A0A914RVG5-F1
#
_cell.length_a   1.000
_cell.length_b   1.000
_cell.length_c   1.000
_cell.angle_alpha   90.00
_cell.angle_beta   90.00
_cell.angle_gamma   90.00
#
_symmetry.space_group_name_H-M   'P 1'
#
loop_
_entity.id
_entity.type
_entity.pdbx_description
1 polymer ?
#
loop_
_entity_poly.entity_id
_entity_poly.type
_entity_poly.pdbx_seq_one_letter_code
_entity_poly.pdbx_strand_id
1 'polypeptide(L)' 'MAFSIRDPIYNLTFRPCVDRGFASKIRVRSRCFDAHLVIDGGAAYKFNDGAEAILEVLLSDFDRFIC' A
#
# COMPACT_ATOMS: atom_id res chain seq x y z
N MET A 1 7.08 -10.51 0.54
CA MET A 1 7.17 -9.78 -0.76
C MET A 1 5.84 -9.10 -1.02
N ALA A 2 5.82 -7.79 -1.31
CA ALA A 2 4.60 -7.07 -1.68
C ALA A 2 4.63 -6.73 -3.18
N PHE A 3 3.57 -7.09 -3.89
CA PHE A 3 3.35 -6.72 -5.28
C PHE A 3 2.34 -5.57 -5.30
N SER A 4 2.76 -4.40 -5.79
CA SER A 4 1.84 -3.26 -5.92
C SER A 4 1.33 -3.20 -7.36
N ILE A 5 0.09 -3.62 -7.59
CA ILE A 5 -0.65 -3.19 -8.78
C ILE A 5 -1.17 -1.80 -8.45
N ARG A 6 -0.61 -0.76 -9.07
CA ARG A 6 -1.28 0.53 -9.09
C ARG A 6 -2.26 0.48 -10.24
N ASP A 7 -3.47 0.00 -9.97
CA ASP A 7 -4.64 0.34 -10.78
C ASP A 7 -5.25 1.59 -10.16
N PRO A 8 -4.74 2.81 -10.46
CA PRO A 8 -5.41 4.00 -9.99
C PRO A 8 -6.83 3.94 -10.54
N ILE A 9 -7.83 4.11 -9.67
CA ILE A 9 -9.19 4.44 -10.14
C ILE A 9 -9.00 5.59 -11.13
N TYR A 10 -9.36 5.35 -12.40
CA TYR A 10 -9.10 6.20 -13.55
C TYR A 10 -9.81 7.56 -13.41
N ASN A 11 -9.33 8.40 -12.50
CA ASN A 11 -9.75 9.79 -12.33
C ASN A 11 -8.62 10.75 -12.71
N LEU A 12 -7.66 10.27 -13.53
CA LEU A 12 -6.54 11.03 -14.09
C LEU A 12 -5.64 11.74 -13.06
N THR A 13 -5.81 11.44 -11.77
CA THR A 13 -5.16 12.15 -10.66
C THR A 13 -3.68 11.77 -10.55
N PHE A 14 -3.31 10.59 -11.05
CA PHE A 14 -1.95 10.11 -11.10
C PHE A 14 -1.56 9.76 -12.53
N ARG A 15 -0.35 10.13 -12.94
CA ARG A 15 0.20 9.76 -14.24
C ARG A 15 0.35 8.23 -14.32
N PRO A 16 0.17 7.63 -15.51
CA PRO A 16 0.51 6.23 -15.74
C PRO A 16 1.92 5.96 -15.22
N CYS A 17 2.05 4.90 -14.44
CA CYS A 17 3.30 4.48 -13.82
C CYS A 17 3.62 3.09 -14.37
N VAL A 18 4.87 2.86 -14.76
CA VAL A 18 5.33 1.51 -15.10
C VAL A 18 5.24 0.61 -13.86
N ASP A 19 4.80 -0.64 -14.05
CA ASP A 19 4.77 -1.64 -12.99
C ASP A 19 6.19 -1.90 -12.50
N ARG A 20 6.44 -1.66 -11.21
CA ARG A 20 7.81 -1.74 -10.63
C ARG A 20 8.16 -3.12 -10.09
N GLY A 21 7.36 -4.15 -10.37
CA GLY A 21 7.56 -5.50 -9.82
C GLY A 21 7.42 -5.53 -8.29
N PHE A 22 8.35 -6.19 -7.61
CA PHE A 22 8.35 -6.31 -6.14
C PHE A 22 9.01 -5.10 -5.47
N ALA A 23 8.39 -4.59 -4.40
CA ALA A 23 8.97 -3.54 -3.56
C ALA A 23 9.28 -4.08 -2.16
N SER A 24 10.43 -3.68 -1.61
CA SER A 24 10.77 -3.88 -0.20
C SER A 24 10.10 -2.85 0.72
N LYS A 25 9.72 -1.69 0.16
CA LYS A 25 9.07 -0.59 0.87
C LYS A 25 8.02 0.08 -0.01
N ILE A 26 6.81 0.22 0.51
CA ILE A 26 5.70 0.93 -0.11
C ILE A 26 5.28 2.06 0.83
N ARG A 27 5.23 3.28 0.32
CA ARG A 27 4.74 4.45 1.05
C ARG A 27 3.47 4.94 0.38
N VAL A 28 2.38 5.03 1.14
CA VAL A 28 1.08 5.51 0.69
C VAL A 28 0.73 6.75 1.50
N ARG A 29 0.41 7.84 0.81
CA ARG A 29 -0.07 9.08 1.44
C ARG A 29 -1.48 9.36 0.96
N SER A 30 -2.41 9.51 1.89
CA SER A 30 -3.79 9.82 1.57
C SER A 30 -3.96 11.28 1.18
N ARG A 31 -4.83 11.50 0.19
CA ARG A 31 -5.38 12.81 -0.20
C ARG A 31 -6.91 12.80 -0.14
N CYS A 32 -7.49 11.80 0.51
CA CYS A 32 -8.94 11.56 0.53
C CYS A 32 -9.57 12.25 1.73
N PHE A 33 -10.78 12.80 1.57
CA PHE A 33 -11.47 13.48 2.68
C PHE A 33 -12.02 12.51 3.73
N ASP A 34 -12.64 11.41 3.28
CA ASP A 34 -13.14 10.33 4.12
C ASP A 34 -12.74 8.99 3.48
N ALA A 35 -11.68 8.36 4.01
CA ALA A 35 -11.14 7.12 3.47
C ALA A 35 -10.68 6.19 4.57
N HIS A 36 -10.59 4.91 4.22
CA HIS A 36 -10.15 3.86 5.12
C HIS A 36 -9.05 3.02 4.45
N LEU A 37 -8.01 2.70 5.21
CA LEU A 37 -7.01 1.71 4.83
C LEU A 37 -7.44 0.37 5.39
N VAL A 38 -7.73 -0.58 4.50
CA VAL A 38 -8.14 -1.94 4.88
C VAL A 38 -6.97 -2.89 4.71
N ILE A 39 -6.66 -3.65 5.76
CA ILE A 39 -5.57 -4.65 5.76
C ILE A 39 -6.19 -6.05 5.87
N ASP A 40 -5.86 -6.92 4.92
CA ASP A 40 -6.30 -8.33 4.81
C ASP A 40 -7.82 -8.57 4.90
N GLY A 41 -8.63 -7.51 4.69
CA GLY A 41 -10.08 -7.55 4.81
C GLY A 41 -10.61 -7.62 6.25
N GLY A 42 -9.74 -7.70 7.26
CA GLY A 42 -10.13 -7.84 8.67
C GLY A 42 -10.11 -6.54 9.48
N ALA A 43 -9.24 -5.60 9.13
CA ALA A 43 -9.09 -4.34 9.86
C ALA A 43 -9.21 -3.13 8.92
N ALA A 44 -9.98 -2.12 9.34
CA ALA A 44 -10.15 -0.86 8.62
C ALA A 44 -9.73 0.31 9.50
N TYR A 45 -8.75 1.08 9.04
CA TYR A 45 -8.22 2.25 9.75
C TYR A 45 -8.63 3.52 9.03
N LYS A 46 -9.07 4.55 9.75
CA LYS A 46 -9.28 5.87 9.14
C LYS A 46 -7.99 6.37 8.49
N PHE A 47 -8.10 6.81 7.23
CA PHE A 47 -6.96 7.14 6.38
C PHE A 47 -7.27 8.38 5.53
N ASN A 48 -7.62 9.47 6.20
CA ASN A 48 -7.99 10.75 5.58
C ASN A 48 -6.78 11.58 5.15
N ASP A 49 -7.00 12.74 4.54
CA ASP A 49 -5.96 13.59 3.96
C ASP A 49 -4.82 13.85 4.94
N GLY A 50 -3.59 13.64 4.47
CA GLY A 50 -2.39 13.75 5.29
C GLY A 50 -2.00 12.48 6.03
N ALA A 51 -2.87 11.48 6.14
CA ALA A 51 -2.51 10.17 6.69
C ALA A 51 -1.46 9.47 5.81
N GLU A 52 -0.56 8.73 6.45
CA GLU A 52 0.53 8.05 5.80
C GLU A 52 0.68 6.63 6.30
N ALA A 53 0.83 5.68 5.38
CA ALA A 53 1.08 4.28 5.66
C ALA A 53 2.39 3.86 4.99
N ILE A 54 3.22 3.17 5.76
CA ILE A 54 4.50 2.62 5.30
C ILE A 54 4.42 1.11 5.48
N LEU A 55 4.49 0.39 4.35
CA LEU A 55 4.59 -1.06 4.31
C LEU A 55 6.04 -1.41 4.01
N GLU A 56 6.72 -2.05 4.95
CA GLU A 56 8.11 -2.51 4.80
C GLU A 56 8.18 -4.01 4.99
N VAL A 57 8.96 -4.68 4.15
CA VAL A 57 9.30 -6.10 4.33
C VAL A 57 10.52 -6.17 5.22
N LEU A 58 10.36 -6.68 6.44
CA LEU A 58 11.47 -6.92 7.34
C LEU A 58 12.13 -8.26 6.99
N LEU A 59 13.46 -8.32 7.05
CA LEU A 59 14.21 -9.56 6.79
C LEU A 59 13.82 -10.67 7.77
N SER A 60 13.48 -10.31 9.01
CA SER A 60 12.99 -11.25 10.02
C SER A 60 11.67 -11.92 9.68
N ASP A 61 10.87 -11.36 8.76
CA ASP A 61 9.64 -12.00 8.28
C ASP A 61 9.93 -13.14 7.30
N PHE A 62 11.07 -13.15 6.60
CA PHE A 62 11.39 -14.23 5.65
C PHE A 62 11.57 -15.58 6.35
N ASP A 63 12.11 -15.60 7.58
CA ASP A 63 12.31 -16.83 8.35
C ASP A 63 11.01 -17.41 8.93
N ARG A 64 9.90 -16.65 8.93
CA ARG A 64 8.61 -17.10 9.47
C ARG A 64 7.65 -17.71 8.45
N PHE A 65 7.95 -17.60 7.15
CA PHE A 65 7.13 -18.18 6.08
C PHE A 65 7.66 -19.52 5.54
N ILE A 66 8.75 -20.04 6.12
CA ILE A 66 9.25 -21.40 5.87
C ILE A 66 8.95 -22.24 7.12
N CYS A 67 7.72 -22.72 7.23
CA CYS A 67 7.32 -23.85 8.09
C CYS A 67 6.34 -24.71 7.31
#